data_AF-A0A1X6NR62-F1
#
_entry.id   AF-A0A1X6NR62-F1
#
_cell.length_a   1.000
_cell.length_b   1.000
_cell.length_c   1.000
_cell.angle_alpha   90.00
_cell.angle_beta   90.00
_cell.angle_gamma   90.00
#
_symmetry.space_group_name_H-M   'P 1'
#
loop_
_entity.id
_entity.type
_entity.pdbx_description
1 polymer ?
#
loop_
_entity_poly.entity_id
_entity_poly.type
_entity_poly.pdbx_seq_one_letter_code
_entity_poly.pdbx_strand_id
1 'polypeptide(L)'
;MFPYDWEMDDDVDEFVEAKMKDEELEGDAIATSMAAAITAEVKATKARYREEKLARKQRIEAMPAEELESLRTMKLIKFYPQNTKPDVSKMKTAFCNRYYGKAKQVF
;
A
#
# COMPACT_ATOMS: atom_id res chain seq x y z
N MET A 1 13.17 -7.06 -15.31
CA MET A 1 12.99 -6.58 -13.93
C MET A 1 12.93 -7.80 -13.04
N PHE A 2 13.82 -7.90 -12.07
CA PHE A 2 13.86 -9.04 -11.16
C PHE A 2 12.74 -8.88 -10.11
N PRO A 3 11.97 -9.94 -9.80
CA PRO A 3 10.91 -9.87 -8.79
C PRO A 3 11.51 -9.95 -7.38
N TYR A 4 12.42 -9.04 -7.05
CA TYR A 4 13.05 -8.94 -5.73
C TYR A 4 12.18 -8.05 -4.83
N ASP A 5 11.67 -8.63 -3.76
CA ASP A 5 10.87 -7.92 -2.76
C ASP A 5 11.76 -7.54 -1.58
N TRP A 6 12.33 -6.33 -1.58
CA TRP A 6 13.18 -5.85 -0.49
C TRP A 6 12.48 -5.74 0.88
N GLU A 7 11.16 -5.95 0.96
CA GLU A 7 10.44 -5.99 2.24
C GLU A 7 10.31 -7.42 2.79
N MET A 8 10.45 -8.44 1.95
CA MET A 8 10.26 -9.86 2.29
C MET A 8 11.52 -10.71 2.07
N ASP A 9 12.37 -10.33 1.13
CA ASP A 9 13.63 -10.99 0.81
C ASP A 9 14.74 -10.38 1.68
N ASP A 10 15.30 -11.19 2.56
CA ASP A 10 16.22 -10.74 3.62
C ASP A 10 17.60 -10.31 3.07
N ASP A 11 18.06 -10.88 1.95
CA ASP A 11 19.37 -10.57 1.36
C ASP A 11 19.36 -10.54 -0.18
N VAL A 12 19.97 -9.49 -0.75
CA VAL A 12 20.17 -9.34 -2.21
C VAL A 12 21.18 -10.37 -2.70
N ASP A 13 22.21 -10.66 -1.92
CA ASP A 13 23.28 -11.56 -2.34
C ASP A 13 22.77 -13.01 -2.39
N GLU A 14 21.93 -13.43 -1.43
CA GLU A 14 21.26 -14.73 -1.45
C GLU A 14 20.29 -14.86 -2.65
N PHE A 15 19.52 -13.81 -2.94
CA PHE A 15 18.64 -13.78 -4.11
C PHE A 15 19.43 -13.89 -5.42
N VAL A 16 20.55 -13.17 -5.52
CA VAL A 16 21.42 -13.20 -6.70
C VAL A 16 22.09 -14.56 -6.83
N GLU A 17 22.59 -15.17 -5.76
CA GLU A 17 23.18 -16.51 -5.79
C GLU A 17 22.16 -17.56 -6.22
N ALA A 18 20.94 -17.51 -5.68
CA ALA A 18 19.85 -18.40 -6.10
C ALA A 18 19.51 -18.22 -7.59
N LYS A 19 19.49 -16.97 -8.09
CA LYS A 19 19.23 -16.68 -9.51
C LYS A 19 20.36 -17.14 -10.43
N MET A 20 21.61 -16.92 -10.02
CA MET A 20 22.78 -17.41 -10.75
C MET A 20 22.74 -18.94 -10.86
N LYS A 21 22.36 -19.63 -9.78
CA LYS A 21 22.19 -21.09 -9.78
C LYS A 21 21.04 -21.57 -10.65
N ASP A 22 19.86 -20.93 -10.56
CA ASP A 22 18.68 -21.29 -11.35
C ASP A 22 18.91 -21.10 -12.86
N GLU A 23 19.66 -20.07 -13.25
CA GLU A 23 19.95 -19.73 -14.64
C GLU A 23 21.28 -20.32 -15.15
N GLU A 24 21.96 -21.16 -14.35
CA GLU A 24 23.26 -21.77 -14.67
C GLU A 24 24.32 -20.73 -15.08
N LEU A 25 24.28 -19.55 -14.47
CA LEU A 25 25.21 -18.46 -14.72
C LEU A 25 26.43 -18.61 -13.81
N GLU A 26 27.63 -18.43 -14.40
CA GLU A 26 28.90 -18.44 -13.68
C GLU A 26 29.63 -17.12 -13.89
N GLY A 27 30.15 -16.55 -12.80
CA GLY A 27 30.99 -15.36 -12.85
C GLY A 27 30.66 -14.33 -11.78
N ASP A 28 31.66 -14.03 -10.96
CA ASP A 28 31.57 -13.06 -9.86
C ASP A 28 31.20 -11.65 -10.34
N ALA A 29 31.66 -11.28 -11.54
CA ALA A 29 31.32 -10.00 -12.17
C ALA A 29 29.82 -9.89 -12.51
N ILE A 30 29.19 -11.01 -12.90
CA ILE A 30 27.76 -11.04 -13.24
C ILE A 30 26.94 -10.92 -11.95
N ALA A 31 27.29 -11.69 -10.91
CA ALA A 31 26.65 -11.60 -9.60
C ALA A 31 26.74 -10.18 -9.02
N THR A 32 27.95 -9.59 -9.02
CA THR A 32 28.18 -8.22 -8.55
C THR A 32 27.36 -7.20 -9.34
N SER A 33 27.32 -7.33 -10.68
CA SER A 33 26.55 -6.41 -11.53
C SER A 33 25.05 -6.54 -11.29
N MET A 34 24.55 -7.76 -11.04
CA MET A 34 23.14 -8.02 -10.76
C MET A 34 22.73 -7.44 -9.40
N ALA A 35 23.54 -7.68 -8.36
CA ALA A 35 23.31 -7.13 -7.02
C ALA A 35 23.30 -5.59 -7.04
N ALA A 36 24.23 -4.98 -7.78
CA ALA A 36 24.28 -3.53 -7.95
C ALA A 36 23.04 -2.98 -8.67
N ALA A 37 22.57 -3.65 -9.72
CA ALA A 37 21.38 -3.24 -10.47
C ALA A 37 20.11 -3.32 -9.60
N ILE A 38 19.92 -4.43 -8.89
CA ILE A 38 18.79 -4.62 -7.96
C ILE A 38 18.82 -3.53 -6.88
N THR A 39 19.97 -3.31 -6.26
CA THR A 39 20.14 -2.30 -5.20
C THR A 39 19.83 -0.88 -5.70
N ALA A 40 20.27 -0.53 -6.91
CA ALA A 40 19.98 0.76 -7.52
C ALA A 40 18.48 0.97 -7.75
N GLU A 41 17.78 -0.05 -8.24
CA GLU A 41 16.34 -0.03 -8.48
C GLU A 41 15.53 0.06 -7.17
N VAL A 42 15.93 -0.69 -6.13
CA VAL A 42 15.35 -0.59 -4.79
C VAL A 42 15.49 0.83 -4.24
N LYS A 43 16.68 1.43 -4.38
CA LYS A 43 16.93 2.82 -3.94
C LYS A 43 16.06 3.83 -4.69
N ALA A 44 15.97 3.70 -6.02
CA ALA A 44 15.13 4.57 -6.84
C ALA A 44 13.66 4.45 -6.45
N THR A 45 13.16 3.23 -6.24
CA THR A 45 11.76 3.00 -5.86
C THR A 45 11.47 3.53 -4.44
N LYS A 46 12.38 3.31 -3.48
CA LYS A 46 12.29 3.90 -2.14
C LYS A 46 12.34 5.44 -2.16
N ALA A 47 13.05 6.04 -3.11
CA ALA A 47 13.03 7.50 -3.31
C ALA A 47 11.66 7.97 -3.81
N ARG A 48 11.12 7.35 -4.86
CA ARG A 48 9.79 7.66 -5.38
C ARG A 48 8.69 7.55 -4.30
N TYR A 49 8.69 6.48 -3.51
CA TYR A 49 7.72 6.33 -2.41
C TYR A 49 7.86 7.40 -1.32
N ARG A 50 9.09 7.86 -1.04
CA ARG A 50 9.31 8.98 -0.11
C ARG A 50 8.75 10.29 -0.67
N GLU A 51 8.95 10.55 -1.96
CA GLU A 51 8.40 11.73 -2.65
C GLU A 51 6.87 11.71 -2.68
N GLU A 52 6.25 10.59 -3.03
CA GLU A 52 4.79 10.44 -3.00
C GLU A 52 4.20 10.65 -1.60
N LYS A 53 4.88 10.12 -0.57
CA LYS A 53 4.50 10.32 0.83
C LYS A 53 4.62 11.78 1.25
N LEU A 54 5.68 12.46 0.81
CA LEU A 54 5.89 13.89 1.06
C LEU A 54 4.83 14.74 0.35
N ALA A 55 4.58 14.49 -0.94
CA ALA A 55 3.55 15.17 -1.71
C ALA A 55 2.15 14.96 -1.11
N ARG A 56 1.87 13.78 -0.56
CA ARG A 56 0.63 13.52 0.19
C ARG A 56 0.55 14.36 1.46
N LYS A 57 1.62 14.44 2.25
CA LYS A 57 1.66 15.28 3.46
C LYS A 57 1.45 16.75 3.13
N GLN A 58 2.17 17.26 2.13
CA GLN A 58 2.06 18.64 1.66
C GLN A 58 0.65 18.97 1.18
N ARG A 59 -0.02 18.07 0.44
CA ARG A 59 -1.42 18.25 0.04
C ARG A 59 -2.38 18.37 1.24
N ILE A 60 -2.13 17.63 2.31
CA ILE A 60 -2.95 17.68 3.52
C ILE A 60 -2.66 18.97 4.31
N GLU A 61 -1.39 19.37 4.40
CA GLU A 61 -0.99 20.61 5.09
C GLU A 61 -1.44 21.88 4.36
N ALA A 62 -1.48 21.85 3.02
CA ALA A 62 -1.98 22.94 2.19
C ALA A 62 -3.51 23.00 2.12
N MET A 63 -4.21 22.01 2.67
CA MET A 63 -5.67 21.98 2.67
C MET A 63 -6.23 23.11 3.55
N PRO A 64 -7.24 23.87 3.08
CA PRO A 64 -7.86 24.92 3.89
C PRO A 64 -8.37 24.38 5.23
N ALA A 65 -8.28 25.19 6.28
CA ALA A 65 -8.72 24.80 7.62
C ALA A 65 -10.19 24.35 7.65
N GLU A 66 -11.06 24.99 6.86
CA GLU A 66 -12.48 24.63 6.74
C GLU A 66 -12.66 23.22 6.16
N GLU A 67 -11.89 22.85 5.14
CA GLU A 67 -11.95 21.52 4.53
C GLU A 67 -11.41 20.46 5.48
N LEU A 68 -10.30 20.73 6.20
CA LEU A 68 -9.77 19.83 7.23
C LEU A 68 -10.79 19.59 8.37
N GLU A 69 -11.45 20.64 8.84
CA GLU A 69 -12.50 20.52 9.87
C GLU A 69 -13.72 19.77 9.34
N SER A 70 -14.10 19.97 8.07
CA SER A 70 -15.19 19.21 7.43
C SER A 70 -14.88 17.71 7.40
N LEU A 71 -13.63 17.32 7.11
CA LEU A 71 -13.19 15.92 7.11
C LEU A 71 -13.17 15.33 8.52
N ARG A 72 -12.73 16.11 9.52
CA ARG A 72 -12.73 15.70 10.95
C ARG A 72 -14.13 15.47 11.49
N THR A 73 -15.07 16.33 11.11
CA THR A 73 -16.46 16.28 11.58
C THR A 73 -17.37 15.40 10.73
N MET A 74 -16.86 14.84 9.62
CA MET A 74 -17.61 14.01 8.68
C MET A 74 -18.24 12.78 9.36
N LYS A 75 -19.58 12.72 9.29
CA LYS A 75 -20.37 11.56 9.74
C LYS A 75 -20.61 10.60 8.57
N LEU A 76 -20.30 9.32 8.81
CA LEU A 76 -20.55 8.24 7.87
C LEU A 76 -21.74 7.46 8.40
N ILE A 77 -22.82 7.46 7.64
CA ILE A 77 -24.08 6.83 8.02
C ILE A 77 -24.42 5.81 6.95
N LYS A 78 -24.76 4.59 7.37
CA LYS A 78 -25.16 3.52 6.46
C LYS A 78 -26.64 3.23 6.62
N PHE A 79 -27.36 3.29 5.51
CA PHE A 79 -28.79 3.00 5.47
C PHE A 79 -29.04 1.66 4.79
N TYR A 80 -29.79 0.80 5.46
CA TYR A 80 -30.36 -0.43 4.93
C TYR A 80 -31.88 -0.28 4.77
N PRO A 81 -32.48 -1.05 3.86
CA PRO A 81 -33.93 -1.12 3.74
C PRO A 81 -34.59 -1.46 5.08
N GLN A 82 -35.64 -0.71 5.45
CA GLN A 82 -36.45 -0.94 6.66
C GLN A 82 -37.64 -1.88 6.42
N ASN A 83 -37.69 -2.51 5.24
CA ASN A 83 -38.76 -3.44 4.91
C ASN A 83 -38.71 -4.66 5.83
N THR A 84 -39.87 -5.18 6.21
CA THR A 84 -39.96 -6.41 7.01
C THR A 84 -39.59 -7.66 6.19
N LYS A 85 -39.64 -7.57 4.86
CA LYS A 85 -39.29 -8.66 3.94
C LYS A 85 -38.53 -8.13 2.70
N PRO A 86 -37.44 -8.82 2.27
CA PRO A 86 -36.73 -9.86 3.01
C PRO A 86 -36.06 -9.28 4.27
N ASP A 87 -35.91 -10.09 5.32
CA ASP A 87 -35.14 -9.70 6.50
C ASP A 87 -33.65 -9.60 6.13
N VAL A 88 -33.12 -8.38 6.13
CA VAL A 88 -31.71 -8.06 5.83
C VAL A 88 -30.89 -7.78 7.09
N SER A 89 -31.43 -8.03 8.29
CA SER A 89 -30.74 -7.81 9.56
C SER A 89 -29.33 -8.42 9.59
N LYS A 90 -29.19 -9.65 9.05
CA LYS A 90 -27.93 -10.38 8.95
C LYS A 90 -26.92 -9.80 7.95
N MET A 91 -27.39 -8.97 7.01
CA MET A 91 -26.54 -8.30 6.01
C MET A 91 -26.05 -6.93 6.49
N LYS A 92 -26.59 -6.42 7.61
CA LYS A 92 -26.19 -5.12 8.16
C LYS A 92 -24.78 -5.19 8.73
N THR A 93 -23.84 -4.53 8.07
CA THR A 93 -22.47 -4.32 8.56
C THR A 93 -22.22 -2.84 8.88
N ALA A 94 -21.50 -2.60 9.97
CA ALA A 94 -20.97 -1.28 10.33
C ALA A 94 -19.74 -0.90 9.50
N PHE A 95 -19.12 -1.83 8.78
CA PHE A 95 -17.98 -1.52 7.93
C PHE A 95 -18.45 -0.88 6.62
N CYS A 96 -17.94 0.30 6.30
CA CYS A 96 -18.17 0.98 5.02
C CYS A 96 -17.19 0.42 3.98
N ASN A 97 -15.90 0.75 4.13
CA ASN A 97 -14.80 0.23 3.32
C ASN A 97 -13.44 0.51 3.99
N ARG A 98 -12.34 0.11 3.35
CA ARG A 98 -10.97 0.30 3.85
C ARG A 98 -10.58 1.77 4.05
N TYR A 99 -11.16 2.69 3.28
CA TYR A 99 -10.78 4.11 3.29
C TYR A 99 -11.54 4.91 4.36
N TYR A 100 -12.83 4.63 4.53
CA TYR A 100 -13.71 5.34 5.46
C TYR A 100 -13.92 4.59 6.79
N GLY A 101 -13.49 3.33 6.87
CA GLY A 101 -13.59 2.51 8.07
C GLY A 101 -15.03 2.15 8.42
N LYS A 102 -15.41 2.35 9.68
CA LYS A 102 -16.74 2.03 10.20
C LYS A 102 -17.68 3.23 10.10
N ALA A 103 -18.94 2.96 9.75
CA ALA A 103 -20.05 3.89 9.91
C ALA A 103 -20.19 4.28 11.39
N LYS A 104 -20.52 5.55 11.62
CA LYS A 104 -20.84 6.06 12.96
C LYS A 104 -22.26 5.65 13.36
N GLN A 105 -23.16 5.50 12.39
CA GLN A 105 -24.53 5.02 12.59
C GLN A 105 -24.92 4.06 11.47
N VAL A 106 -25.66 3.01 11.84
CA VAL A 106 -26.25 2.03 10.91
C VAL A 106 -27.75 2.02 11.15
N PHE A 107 -28.50 2.31 10.11
CA PHE A 107 -29.96 2.31 10.10
C PHE A 107 -30.47 1.09 9.35
#